data_AF-T1HQX5-F1
#
_entry.id   AF-T1HQX5-F1
#
_cell.length_a   1.000
_cell.length_b   1.000
_cell.length_c   1.000
_cell.angle_alpha   90.00
_cell.angle_beta   90.00
_cell.angle_gamma   90.00
#
_symmetry.space_group_name_H-M   'P 1'
#
loop_
_entity.id
_entity.type
_entity.pdbx_description
1 polymer ?
#
loop_
_entity_poly.entity_id
_entity_poly.type
_entity_poly.pdbx_seq_one_letter_code
_entity_poly.pdbx_strand_id
1 'polypeptide(L)'
;MELSKLRLILGCCWCIGQMWGIHSHNINLQADQSQCVTPEKTDGSEEQWDISAPDDTYLRLNCIIRGSGSCDQSSILISQGNRSTTICPTGSQSRHFRENRNYNTAQITILNGIPEVTAFCQATAVSTDGQVQIQSASQDPDQCAA
;
A
#
# COMPACT_ATOMS: atom_id res chain seq x y z
N MET A 1 18.27 30.08 60.17
CA MET A 1 17.11 29.19 59.95
C MET A 1 16.77 29.30 58.48
N GLU A 2 17.24 28.42 57.58
CA GLU A 2 16.81 27.02 57.40
C GLU A 2 15.28 26.95 57.26
N LEU A 3 14.63 26.37 56.25
CA LEU A 3 14.95 25.50 55.11
C LEU A 3 13.69 25.58 54.21
N SER A 4 13.79 25.68 52.88
CA SER A 4 13.31 24.64 51.92
C SER A 4 13.35 25.29 50.53
N LYS A 5 14.30 24.99 49.63
CA LYS A 5 14.37 23.81 48.74
C LYS A 5 13.03 23.42 48.11
N LEU A 6 12.80 23.87 46.87
CA LEU A 6 12.40 22.95 45.81
C LEU A 6 12.76 23.52 44.43
N ARG A 7 13.83 22.98 43.84
CA ARG A 7 14.11 23.06 42.41
C ARG A 7 13.25 21.97 41.75
N LEU A 8 12.28 22.35 40.93
CA LEU A 8 11.64 21.39 40.03
C LEU A 8 12.19 21.62 38.63
N ILE A 9 13.27 20.90 38.32
CA ILE A 9 13.76 20.71 36.97
C ILE A 9 12.77 19.73 36.32
N LEU A 10 11.89 20.21 35.44
CA LEU A 10 11.22 19.35 34.47
C LEU A 10 11.99 19.43 33.15
N GLY A 11 13.03 18.60 33.06
CA GLY A 11 13.43 18.01 31.79
C GLY A 11 12.59 16.77 31.57
N CYS A 12 11.68 16.81 30.60
CA CYS A 12 10.89 15.72 30.01
C CYS A 12 9.93 16.45 29.04
N CYS A 13 9.91 16.29 27.72
CA CYS A 13 10.40 15.23 26.87
C CYS A 13 10.84 15.86 25.55
N TRP A 14 12.09 15.64 25.15
CA TRP A 14 12.41 15.58 23.72
C TRP A 14 11.85 14.27 23.18
N CYS A 15 10.52 14.18 23.07
CA CYS A 15 9.92 13.34 22.05
C CYS A 15 10.06 14.11 20.75
N ILE A 16 11.30 14.20 20.24
CA ILE A 16 11.50 14.36 18.80
C ILE A 16 11.02 13.03 18.23
N GLY A 17 9.70 12.91 18.10
CA GLY A 17 9.11 11.93 17.22
C GLY A 17 9.66 12.29 15.86
N GLN A 18 10.71 11.58 15.45
CA GLN A 18 11.01 11.47 14.05
C GLN A 18 9.73 10.89 13.45
N MET A 19 8.88 11.77 12.92
CA MET A 19 7.78 11.38 12.06
C MET A 19 8.47 10.84 10.82
N TRP A 20 8.80 9.56 10.83
CA TRP A 20 8.94 8.78 9.61
C TRP A 20 7.54 8.78 9.01
N GLY A 21 7.23 9.87 8.31
CA GLY A 21 5.93 10.08 7.70
C GLY A 21 5.80 9.07 6.59
N ILE A 22 4.92 8.08 6.79
CA ILE A 22 4.41 7.28 5.69
C ILE A 22 3.84 8.26 4.68
N HIS A 23 4.39 8.27 3.46
CA HIS A 23 3.82 9.08 2.40
C HIS A 23 2.53 8.40 1.96
N SER A 24 1.38 8.98 2.32
CA SER A 24 0.07 8.45 1.97
C SER A 24 -0.50 9.18 0.75
N HIS A 25 -0.89 8.40 -0.25
CA HIS A 25 -1.59 8.86 -1.44
C HIS A 25 -3.05 8.43 -1.37
N ASN A 26 -3.95 9.27 -1.86
CA ASN A 26 -5.36 8.93 -1.99
C ASN A 26 -5.69 8.70 -3.47
N ILE A 27 -6.25 7.54 -3.80
CA ILE A 27 -6.71 7.20 -5.14
C ILE A 27 -8.22 7.01 -5.10
N ASN A 28 -8.94 7.86 -5.82
CA ASN A 28 -10.38 7.74 -6.00
C ASN A 28 -10.66 7.30 -7.44
N LEU A 29 -10.98 6.01 -7.61
CA LEU A 29 -11.31 5.45 -8.91
C LEU A 29 -12.74 5.82 -9.30
N GLN A 30 -12.97 6.04 -10.59
CA GLN A 30 -14.30 5.97 -11.19
C GLN A 30 -14.66 4.51 -11.49
N ALA A 31 -15.94 4.24 -11.74
CA ALA A 31 -16.39 2.93 -12.19
C ALA A 31 -15.59 2.47 -13.44
N ASP A 32 -15.16 1.21 -13.43
CA ASP A 32 -14.39 0.56 -14.49
C ASP A 32 -13.01 1.18 -14.78
N GLN A 33 -12.55 2.10 -13.92
CA GLN A 33 -11.22 2.66 -13.98
C GLN A 33 -10.20 1.72 -13.33
N SER A 34 -9.00 1.70 -13.90
CA SER A 34 -7.81 1.05 -13.32
C SER A 34 -6.72 2.08 -13.06
N GLN A 35 -5.98 1.93 -11.96
CA GLN A 35 -4.83 2.78 -11.60
C GLN A 35 -3.68 1.92 -11.07
N CYS A 36 -2.46 2.29 -11.47
CA CYS A 36 -1.24 1.71 -10.95
C CYS A 36 -0.81 2.37 -9.64
N VAL A 37 -0.31 1.55 -8.73
CA VAL A 37 0.27 1.88 -7.44
C VAL A 37 1.71 1.39 -7.47
N THR A 38 2.64 2.34 -7.47
CA THR A 38 4.08 2.11 -7.59
C THR A 38 4.80 3.02 -6.61
N PRO A 39 5.76 2.51 -5.82
CA PRO A 39 6.57 3.38 -4.96
C PRO A 39 7.38 4.35 -5.82
N GLU A 40 7.43 5.61 -5.39
CA GLU A 40 8.27 6.64 -6.03
C GLU A 40 9.76 6.46 -5.67
N LYS A 41 10.06 5.78 -4.56
CA LYS A 41 11.41 5.66 -4.02
C LYS A 41 11.84 4.21 -3.80
N THR A 42 13.15 4.00 -3.87
CA THR A 42 13.87 2.75 -3.56
C THR A 42 14.90 2.97 -2.46
N ASP A 43 14.50 3.69 -1.41
CA ASP A 43 15.37 4.10 -0.29
C ASP A 43 15.04 3.38 1.04
N GLY A 44 14.16 2.37 1.00
CA GLY A 44 13.69 1.68 2.21
C GLY A 44 12.57 2.41 2.95
N SER A 45 12.03 3.49 2.38
CA SER A 45 10.81 4.09 2.90
C SER A 45 9.57 3.23 2.63
N GLU A 46 8.56 3.44 3.47
CA GLU A 46 7.21 2.91 3.28
C GLU A 46 6.34 3.99 2.63
N GLU A 47 5.67 3.60 1.55
CA GLU A 47 4.66 4.41 0.87
C GLU A 47 3.30 3.70 0.99
N GLN A 48 2.24 4.47 1.16
CA GLN A 48 0.88 3.96 1.37
C GLN A 48 -0.08 4.58 0.37
N TRP A 49 -1.03 3.78 -0.13
CA TRP A 49 -2.12 4.22 -0.97
C TRP A 49 -3.44 3.79 -0.35
N ASP A 50 -4.28 4.77 -0.06
CA ASP A 50 -5.65 4.57 0.35
C ASP A 50 -6.55 4.70 -0.90
N ILE A 51 -7.17 3.59 -1.29
CA ILE A 51 -7.91 3.43 -2.54
C ILE A 51 -9.39 3.34 -2.24
N SER A 52 -10.19 4.14 -2.93
CA SER A 52 -11.65 4.08 -2.88
C SER A 52 -12.26 4.07 -4.28
N ALA A 53 -13.46 3.50 -4.38
CA ALA A 53 -14.28 3.45 -5.58
C ALA A 53 -15.77 3.66 -5.21
N PRO A 54 -16.65 3.94 -6.18
CA PRO A 54 -18.07 4.19 -5.92
C PRO A 54 -18.77 2.99 -5.24
N ASP A 55 -19.88 3.25 -4.54
CA ASP A 55 -20.59 2.25 -3.71
C ASP A 55 -21.20 1.08 -4.51
N ASP A 56 -21.47 1.28 -5.79
CA ASP A 56 -21.98 0.27 -6.73
C ASP A 56 -20.85 -0.52 -7.42
N THR A 57 -19.61 -0.39 -6.93
CA THR A 57 -18.44 -1.09 -7.45
C THR A 57 -17.76 -1.94 -6.37
N TYR A 58 -16.86 -2.82 -6.80
CA TYR A 58 -15.90 -3.48 -5.91
C TYR A 58 -14.48 -3.33 -6.44
N LEU A 59 -13.49 -3.43 -5.54
CA LEU A 59 -12.09 -3.41 -5.95
C LEU A 59 -11.58 -4.80 -6.33
N ARG A 60 -10.98 -4.87 -7.51
CA ARG A 60 -10.10 -5.94 -7.96
C ARG A 60 -8.65 -5.45 -7.85
N LEU A 61 -7.83 -6.19 -7.12
CA LEU A 61 -6.43 -5.87 -6.88
C LEU A 61 -5.52 -6.94 -7.49
N ASN A 62 -4.46 -6.51 -8.17
CA ASN A 62 -3.45 -7.38 -8.77
C ASN A 62 -2.06 -6.82 -8.46
N CYS A 63 -1.34 -7.48 -7.56
CA CYS A 63 -0.06 -7.00 -7.05
C CYS A 63 1.06 -7.98 -7.39
N ILE A 64 2.24 -7.43 -7.71
CA ILE A 64 3.45 -8.19 -7.99
C ILE A 64 4.62 -7.59 -7.24
N ILE A 65 5.46 -8.48 -6.71
CA ILE A 65 6.82 -8.17 -6.27
C ILE A 65 7.81 -9.12 -6.94
N ARG A 66 8.88 -8.57 -7.53
CA ARG A 66 9.93 -9.29 -8.25
C ARG A 66 11.28 -9.06 -7.62
N GLY A 67 12.13 -10.08 -7.68
CA GLY A 67 13.47 -10.07 -7.10
C GLY A 67 13.58 -10.98 -5.89
N SER A 68 14.73 -10.92 -5.24
CA SER A 68 15.08 -11.71 -4.05
C SER A 68 15.22 -10.81 -2.83
N GLY A 69 14.88 -11.32 -1.66
CA GLY A 69 15.01 -10.60 -0.41
C GLY A 69 14.10 -11.16 0.65
N SER A 70 14.05 -10.49 1.79
CA SER A 70 13.13 -10.80 2.88
C SER A 70 12.02 -9.75 2.99
N CYS A 71 10.89 -10.15 3.58
CA CYS A 71 9.69 -9.31 3.70
C CYS A 71 9.91 -8.02 4.51
N ASP A 72 10.88 -8.03 5.43
CA ASP A 72 11.28 -6.90 6.29
C ASP A 72 12.13 -5.87 5.55
N GLN A 73 12.61 -6.19 4.34
CA GLN A 73 13.37 -5.26 3.50
C GLN A 73 12.55 -4.75 2.33
N SER A 74 11.74 -5.61 1.70
CA SER A 74 10.76 -5.22 0.69
C SER A 74 9.50 -6.08 0.79
N SER A 75 8.33 -5.46 0.73
CA SER A 75 7.05 -6.17 0.74
C SER A 75 5.89 -5.30 0.24
N ILE A 76 4.79 -5.97 -0.07
CA ILE A 76 3.49 -5.33 -0.33
C ILE A 76 2.51 -5.83 0.73
N LEU A 77 1.94 -4.93 1.51
CA LEU A 77 0.84 -5.20 2.43
C LEU A 77 -0.46 -4.68 1.83
N ILE A 78 -1.47 -5.54 1.73
CA ILE A 78 -2.80 -5.20 1.23
C ILE A 78 -3.81 -5.39 2.36
N SER A 79 -4.51 -4.33 2.76
CA SER A 79 -5.57 -4.36 3.76
C SER A 79 -6.91 -4.02 3.10
N GLN A 80 -7.89 -4.90 3.24
CA GLN A 80 -9.24 -4.71 2.69
C GLN A 80 -10.28 -5.20 3.70
N GLY A 81 -11.06 -4.27 4.26
CA GLY A 81 -11.94 -4.55 5.40
C GLY A 81 -11.14 -5.01 6.62
N ASN A 82 -11.49 -6.17 7.17
CA ASN A 82 -10.82 -6.77 8.33
C ASN A 82 -9.73 -7.81 7.97
N ARG A 83 -9.27 -7.85 6.72
CA ARG A 83 -8.32 -8.85 6.24
C ARG A 83 -7.12 -8.20 5.58
N SER A 84 -5.94 -8.66 5.96
CA SER A 84 -4.67 -8.22 5.37
C SER A 84 -3.87 -9.38 4.79
N THR A 85 -3.12 -9.11 3.73
CA THR A 85 -2.21 -10.06 3.07
C THR A 85 -0.88 -9.38 2.81
N THR A 86 0.23 -10.05 3.10
CA THR A 86 1.58 -9.59 2.76
C THR A 86 2.15 -10.43 1.61
N ILE A 87 2.79 -9.76 0.66
CA ILE A 87 3.50 -10.37 -0.47
C ILE A 87 4.98 -10.02 -0.32
N CYS A 88 5.84 -11.03 -0.43
CA CYS A 88 7.28 -10.88 -0.26
C CYS A 88 8.03 -11.33 -1.52
N PRO A 89 9.23 -10.78 -1.77
CA PRO A 89 10.10 -11.27 -2.84
C PRO A 89 10.52 -12.72 -2.55
N THR A 90 10.50 -13.58 -3.56
CA THR A 90 10.83 -15.03 -3.44
C THR A 90 11.99 -15.46 -4.35
N GLY A 91 12.70 -14.52 -4.96
CA GLY A 91 13.82 -14.76 -5.88
C GLY A 91 13.41 -14.82 -7.35
N SER A 92 12.12 -14.95 -7.65
CA SER A 92 11.59 -14.81 -9.01
C SER A 92 10.49 -13.74 -9.02
N GLN A 93 9.24 -14.16 -8.96
CA GLN A 93 8.06 -13.31 -8.96
C GLN A 93 7.01 -13.88 -8.00
N SER A 94 6.55 -13.05 -7.07
CA SER A 94 5.37 -13.33 -6.26
C SER A 94 4.22 -12.46 -6.76
N ARG A 95 3.10 -13.08 -7.14
CA ARG A 95 1.89 -12.39 -7.60
C ARG A 95 0.73 -12.69 -6.65
N HIS A 96 -0.08 -11.68 -6.35
CA HIS A 96 -1.33 -11.84 -5.62
C HIS A 96 -2.48 -11.18 -6.37
N PHE A 97 -3.52 -11.97 -6.65
CA PHE A 97 -4.77 -11.48 -7.20
C PHE A 97 -5.85 -11.58 -6.13
N ARG A 98 -6.60 -10.50 -5.93
CA ARG A 98 -7.71 -10.46 -4.99
C ARG A 98 -8.90 -9.73 -5.59
N GLU A 99 -10.03 -10.42 -5.62
CA GLU A 99 -11.34 -9.86 -5.92
C GLU A 99 -12.22 -10.08 -4.69
N ASN A 100 -12.74 -9.01 -4.09
CA ASN A 100 -13.73 -9.09 -3.02
C ASN A 100 -14.88 -8.13 -3.28
N ARG A 101 -16.02 -8.70 -3.66
CA ARG A 101 -17.22 -7.97 -4.09
C ARG A 101 -17.92 -7.18 -2.99
N ASN A 102 -17.49 -7.32 -1.74
CA ASN A 102 -18.07 -6.62 -0.60
C ASN A 102 -17.30 -5.34 -0.20
N TYR A 103 -16.19 -5.03 -0.88
CA TYR A 103 -15.35 -3.90 -0.51
C TYR A 103 -14.96 -3.07 -1.74
N ASN A 104 -15.34 -1.80 -1.71
CA ASN A 104 -14.94 -0.76 -2.64
C ASN A 104 -13.74 0.08 -2.15
N THR A 105 -13.15 -0.29 -1.00
CA THR A 105 -11.98 0.38 -0.43
C THR A 105 -10.85 -0.60 -0.12
N ALA A 106 -9.60 -0.18 -0.30
CA ALA A 106 -8.42 -0.93 0.11
C ALA A 106 -7.29 0.01 0.51
N GLN A 107 -6.40 -0.46 1.37
CA GLN A 107 -5.12 0.18 1.65
C GLN A 107 -4.00 -0.73 1.14
N ILE A 108 -3.05 -0.14 0.42
CA ILE A 108 -1.84 -0.83 -0.05
C ILE A 108 -0.65 -0.09 0.56
N THR A 109 0.24 -0.81 1.22
CA THR A 109 1.52 -0.27 1.71
C THR A 109 2.64 -1.03 1.02
N ILE A 110 3.60 -0.31 0.45
CA ILE A 110 4.78 -0.90 -0.19
C ILE A 110 6.01 -0.44 0.58
N LEU A 111 6.75 -1.41 1.12
CA LEU A 111 8.10 -1.22 1.61
C LEU A 111 9.07 -1.56 0.48
N ASN A 112 9.94 -0.63 0.12
CA ASN A 112 10.84 -0.78 -1.03
C ASN A 112 12.31 -0.49 -0.68
N GLY A 113 12.94 -1.38 0.10
CA GLY A 113 14.30 -1.21 0.61
C GLY A 113 15.40 -1.93 -0.15
N ILE A 114 15.05 -2.76 -1.13
CA ILE A 114 16.01 -3.47 -1.97
C ILE A 114 15.97 -2.84 -3.38
N PRO A 115 17.04 -2.16 -3.84
CA PRO A 115 17.03 -1.44 -5.13
C PRO A 115 16.71 -2.29 -6.36
N GLU A 116 17.07 -3.58 -6.34
CA GLU A 116 16.79 -4.54 -7.41
C GLU A 116 15.40 -5.18 -7.34
N VAL A 117 14.66 -4.96 -6.24
CA VAL A 117 13.28 -5.43 -6.09
C VAL A 117 12.33 -4.41 -6.72
N THR A 118 11.41 -4.91 -7.53
CA THR A 118 10.32 -4.09 -8.08
C THR A 118 9.00 -4.56 -7.49
N ALA A 119 8.21 -3.62 -6.96
CA ALA A 119 6.92 -3.88 -6.33
C ALA A 119 5.88 -2.92 -6.91
N PHE A 120 4.75 -3.45 -7.35
CA PHE A 120 3.67 -2.65 -7.91
C PHE A 120 2.33 -3.36 -7.75
N CYS A 121 1.27 -2.56 -7.72
CA CYS A 121 -0.11 -3.02 -7.66
C CYS A 121 -0.94 -2.32 -8.72
N GLN A 122 -1.93 -3.02 -9.25
CA GLN A 122 -2.99 -2.44 -10.03
C GLN A 122 -4.30 -2.57 -9.24
N ALA A 123 -5.01 -1.47 -9.09
CA ALA A 123 -6.35 -1.44 -8.51
C ALA A 123 -7.37 -1.08 -9.59
N THR A 124 -8.42 -1.88 -9.70
CA THR A 124 -9.50 -1.68 -10.67
C THR A 124 -10.84 -1.65 -9.95
N ALA A 125 -11.61 -0.60 -10.16
CA ALA A 125 -13.00 -0.54 -9.75
C ALA A 125 -13.84 -1.31 -10.76
N VAL A 126 -14.69 -2.23 -10.30
CA VAL A 126 -15.54 -3.05 -11.18
C VAL A 126 -17.00 -2.87 -10.79
N SER A 127 -17.82 -2.45 -11.73
CA SER A 127 -19.26 -2.23 -11.53
C SER A 127 -20.00 -3.53 -11.18
N THR A 128 -20.91 -3.47 -10.21
CA THR A 128 -21.67 -4.64 -9.70
C THR A 128 -22.86 -5.04 -10.58
N ASP A 129 -23.30 -4.16 -11.47
CA ASP A 129 -24.47 -4.29 -12.35
C ASP A 129 -24.22 -5.11 -13.64
N GLY A 130 -22.99 -5.61 -13.84
CA GLY A 130 -22.71 -6.73 -14.75
C GLY A 130 -22.71 -6.39 -16.25
N GLN A 131 -22.72 -5.13 -16.64
CA GLN A 131 -22.64 -4.69 -18.04
C GLN A 131 -21.28 -4.08 -18.38
N VAL A 132 -20.20 -4.78 -18.03
CA VAL A 132 -18.88 -4.44 -18.55
C VAL A 132 -18.29 -5.71 -19.10
N GLN A 133 -18.29 -5.82 -20.43
CA GLN A 133 -17.22 -6.55 -21.10
C GLN A 133 -15.93 -5.88 -20.65
N ILE A 134 -15.34 -6.39 -19.56
CA ILE A 134 -13.96 -6.06 -19.22
C ILE A 134 -13.16 -6.72 -20.34
N GLN A 135 -13.09 -6.06 -21.49
CA GLN A 135 -12.04 -6.25 -22.48
C GLN A 135 -10.77 -5.93 -21.71
N SER A 136 -10.25 -6.94 -21.05
CA SER A 136 -8.84 -7.10 -20.75
C SER A 136 -8.16 -5.78 -20.38
N ALA A 137 -8.74 -5.01 -19.45
CA ALA A 137 -7.97 -4.01 -18.73
C ALA A 137 -6.85 -4.82 -18.10
N SER A 138 -5.68 -4.71 -18.72
CA SER A 138 -4.63 -5.72 -18.71
C SER A 138 -4.53 -6.43 -17.37
N GLN A 139 -4.84 -7.74 -17.36
CA GLN A 139 -4.52 -8.62 -16.23
C GLN A 139 -3.01 -8.76 -16.03
N ASP A 140 -2.22 -8.11 -16.88
CA ASP A 140 -0.80 -7.96 -16.75
C ASP A 140 -0.47 -6.64 -16.03
N PRO A 141 -0.20 -6.70 -14.72
CA PRO A 141 0.23 -5.54 -13.97
C PRO A 141 1.65 -5.12 -14.40
N ASP A 142 2.32 -5.86 -15.29
CA ASP A 142 3.57 -5.43 -15.94
C ASP A 142 3.41 -4.14 -16.74
N GLN A 143 2.18 -3.76 -17.11
CA GLN A 143 1.87 -2.43 -17.64
C GLN A 143 2.13 -1.31 -16.63
N CYS A 144 2.14 -1.62 -15.32
CA CYS A 144 2.56 -0.69 -14.27
C CYS A 144 4.08 -0.64 -14.08
N ALA A 145 4.85 -1.49 -14.75
CA ALA A 145 6.32 -1.55 -14.64
C ALA A 145 7.06 -0.78 -15.76
N ALA A 146 6.33 0.05 -16.54
CA ALA A 146 6.86 0.83 -17.66
C ALA A 146 7.51 2.16 -17.23
#